data_AF-A0A356W4G3-F1
#
_entry.id   AF-A0A356W4G3-F1
#
_cell.length_a   1.000
_cell.length_b   1.000
_cell.length_c   1.000
_cell.angle_alpha   90.00
_cell.angle_beta   90.00
_cell.angle_gamma   90.00
#
_symmetry.space_group_name_H-M   'P 1'
#
loop_
_entity.id
_entity.type
_entity.pdbx_description
1 polymer ?
#
loop_
_entity_poly.entity_id
_entity_poly.type
_entity_poly.pdbx_seq_one_letter_code
_entity_poly.pdbx_strand_id
1 'polypeptide(L)' 'SAEDATEILREARRYADELGVSFHVGSQAMKPTAWWTAMADVSRIIIAASVTVDIVDVGGGFPSIYADNPPPSL' A
#
# COMPACT_ATOMS: atom_id res chain seq x y z
N SER A 1 -10.63 9.12 -4.58
CA SER A 1 -11.49 8.20 -3.81
C SER A 1 -11.12 6.76 -4.17
N ALA A 2 -11.73 5.73 -3.55
CA ALA A 2 -11.51 4.35 -3.97
C ALA A 2 -12.05 4.07 -5.39
N GLU A 3 -13.09 4.78 -5.79
CA GLU A 3 -13.71 4.68 -7.12
C GLU A 3 -12.81 5.30 -8.18
N ASP A 4 -12.28 6.50 -7.94
CA ASP A 4 -11.31 7.14 -8.85
C ASP A 4 -10.05 6.27 -9.02
N ALA A 5 -9.54 5.68 -7.92
CA ALA A 5 -8.39 4.81 -7.96
C ALA A 5 -8.65 3.55 -8.81
N THR A 6 -9.86 3.01 -8.73
CA THR A 6 -10.30 1.86 -9.53
C THR A 6 -10.31 2.19 -11.02
N GLU A 7 -10.86 3.35 -11.39
CA GLU A 7 -10.89 3.82 -12.78
C GLU A 7 -9.47 4.07 -13.31
N ILE A 8 -8.65 4.81 -12.57
CA ILE A 8 -7.25 5.09 -12.95
C ILE A 8 -6.46 3.80 -13.15
N LEU A 9 -6.64 2.80 -12.27
CA LEU A 9 -5.90 1.54 -12.37
C LEU A 9 -6.30 0.73 -13.62
N ARG A 10 -7.59 0.74 -13.98
CA ARG A 10 -8.07 0.14 -15.23
C ARG A 10 -7.48 0.83 -16.45
N GLU A 11 -7.47 2.15 -16.46
CA GLU A 11 -6.95 2.94 -17.58
C GLU A 11 -5.43 2.72 -17.72
N ALA A 12 -4.68 2.79 -16.63
CA ALA A 12 -3.22 2.63 -16.60
C ALA A 12 -2.79 1.24 -17.11
N ARG A 13 -3.53 0.18 -16.77
CA ARG A 13 -3.19 -1.19 -17.19
C ARG A 13 -3.12 -1.36 -18.70
N ARG A 14 -3.88 -0.57 -19.46
CA ARG A 14 -3.90 -0.65 -20.94
C ARG A 14 -2.63 -0.12 -21.60
N TYR A 15 -1.81 0.65 -20.87
CA TYR A 15 -0.64 1.35 -21.41
C TYR A 15 0.68 0.96 -20.74
N ALA A 16 0.62 0.23 -19.63
CA ALA A 16 1.80 -0.18 -18.88
C ALA A 16 2.22 -1.60 -19.27
N ASP A 17 3.52 -1.81 -19.49
CA ASP A 17 4.11 -3.16 -19.55
C ASP A 17 4.15 -3.77 -18.14
N GLU A 18 4.59 -2.99 -17.15
CA GLU A 18 4.53 -3.31 -15.71
C GLU A 18 3.75 -2.23 -14.96
N LEU A 19 2.80 -2.63 -14.13
CA LEU A 19 1.93 -1.74 -13.34
C LEU A 19 2.12 -1.99 -11.85
N GLY A 20 2.44 -0.93 -11.12
CA GLY A 20 2.53 -0.95 -9.66
C GLY A 20 1.49 -0.08 -8.98
N VAL A 21 1.21 -0.39 -7.71
CA VAL A 21 0.50 0.49 -6.78
C VAL A 21 1.36 0.74 -5.56
N SER A 22 1.23 1.93 -4.95
CA SER A 22 1.97 2.28 -3.74
C SER A 22 1.05 2.81 -2.64
N PHE A 23 1.40 2.55 -1.39
CA PHE A 23 0.77 3.19 -0.24
C PHE A 23 1.81 3.62 0.79
N HIS A 24 1.41 4.48 1.74
CA HIS A 24 2.27 4.93 2.82
C HIS A 24 1.46 5.04 4.11
N VAL A 25 1.81 4.25 5.13
CA VAL A 25 1.04 4.18 6.39
C VAL A 25 1.32 5.34 7.36
N GLY A 26 2.34 6.15 7.06
CA GLY A 26 2.84 7.24 7.91
C GLY A 26 4.24 6.95 8.44
N SER A 27 5.00 8.01 8.75
CA SER A 27 6.36 7.88 9.29
C SER A 27 6.33 7.33 10.72
N GLN A 28 7.33 6.54 11.12
CA GLN A 28 7.45 5.99 12.48
C GLN A 28 6.19 5.26 12.95
N ALA A 29 5.61 4.42 12.09
CA ALA A 29 4.41 3.67 12.39
C ALA A 29 4.73 2.54 13.41
N MET A 30 4.33 2.76 14.66
CA MET A 30 4.51 1.84 15.78
C MET A 30 3.48 0.70 15.83
N LYS A 31 2.56 0.63 14.86
CA LYS A 31 1.51 -0.40 14.80
C LYS A 31 1.67 -1.21 13.50
N PRO A 32 2.19 -2.44 13.56
CA PRO A 32 2.32 -3.30 12.36
C PRO A 32 0.99 -3.51 11.61
N THR A 33 -0.14 -3.45 12.32
CA THR A 33 -1.48 -3.56 11.74
C THR A 33 -1.82 -2.44 10.75
N ALA A 34 -1.08 -1.32 10.73
CA ALA A 34 -1.27 -0.27 9.74
C ALA A 34 -1.02 -0.76 8.31
N TRP A 35 0.00 -1.60 8.11
CA TRP A 35 0.29 -2.22 6.81
C TRP A 35 -0.76 -3.25 6.42
N TRP A 36 -1.30 -4.00 7.39
CA TRP A 36 -2.40 -4.93 7.12
C TRP A 36 -3.64 -4.19 6.57
N THR A 37 -4.04 -3.10 7.23
CA THR A 37 -5.18 -2.30 6.79
C THR A 37 -4.95 -1.71 5.41
N ALA A 38 -3.77 -1.10 5.17
CA ALA A 38 -3.45 -0.50 3.88
C ALA A 38 -3.39 -1.56 2.76
N MET A 39 -2.82 -2.74 3.02
CA MET A 39 -2.78 -3.85 2.08
C MET A 39 -4.18 -4.37 1.76
N ALA A 40 -5.08 -4.44 2.76
CA ALA A 40 -6.47 -4.83 2.55
C ALA A 40 -7.22 -3.81 1.67
N ASP A 41 -6.98 -2.52 1.86
CA ASP A 41 -7.58 -1.47 1.03
C ASP A 41 -7.08 -1.53 -0.42
N VAL A 42 -5.76 -1.67 -0.61
CA VAL A 42 -5.16 -1.86 -1.93
C VAL A 42 -5.69 -3.11 -2.61
N SER A 43 -5.80 -4.24 -1.89
CA SER A 43 -6.38 -5.48 -2.43
C SER A 43 -7.81 -5.28 -2.91
N ARG A 44 -8.66 -4.57 -2.14
CA ARG A 44 -10.04 -4.25 -2.55
C ARG A 44 -10.08 -3.41 -3.83
N ILE A 45 -9.19 -2.42 -3.96
CA ILE A 45 -9.13 -1.57 -5.16
C ILE A 45 -8.68 -2.38 -6.38
N ILE A 46 -7.64 -3.22 -6.26
CA ILE A 46 -7.18 -4.08 -7.36
C ILE A 46 -8.28 -5.03 -7.82
N ILE A 47 -8.98 -5.68 -6.86
CA ILE A 47 -10.11 -6.57 -7.15
C ILE A 47 -11.24 -5.80 -7.84
N ALA A 48 -11.61 -4.63 -7.32
CA ALA A 48 -12.65 -3.80 -7.92
C ALA A 48 -12.27 -3.36 -9.34
N ALA A 49 -10.99 -3.06 -9.58
CA ALA A 49 -10.49 -2.69 -10.90
C ALA A 49 -10.48 -3.86 -11.89
N SER A 50 -10.48 -5.10 -11.41
CA SER A 50 -10.38 -6.32 -12.23
C SER A 50 -9.12 -6.33 -13.12
N VAL A 51 -7.99 -5.89 -12.55
CA VAL A 51 -6.69 -5.88 -13.24
C VAL A 51 -5.63 -6.59 -12.42
N THR A 52 -4.55 -6.99 -13.07
CA THR A 52 -3.33 -7.46 -12.40
C THR A 52 -2.37 -6.29 -12.17
N VAL A 53 -1.75 -6.31 -11.00
CA VAL A 53 -0.60 -5.46 -10.67
C VAL A 53 0.63 -6.34 -10.49
N ASP A 54 1.76 -5.86 -10.96
CA ASP A 54 3.04 -6.56 -10.95
C ASP A 54 3.82 -6.26 -9.66
N ILE A 55 3.59 -5.06 -9.09
CA ILE A 55 4.32 -4.55 -7.93
C ILE A 55 3.35 -3.92 -6.93
N VAL A 56 3.57 -4.18 -5.64
CA VAL A 56 2.96 -3.42 -4.54
C VAL A 56 4.07 -2.82 -3.69
N ASP A 57 4.23 -1.51 -3.75
CA ASP A 57 5.15 -0.74 -2.91
C ASP A 57 4.44 -0.35 -1.60
N VAL A 58 4.91 -0.91 -0.49
CA VAL A 58 4.32 -0.68 0.84
C VAL A 58 4.77 0.64 1.48
N GLY A 59 5.64 1.38 0.81
CA GLY A 59 6.21 2.63 1.27
C GLY A 59 7.09 2.46 2.51
N GLY A 60 7.36 3.60 3.15
CA GLY A 60 8.13 3.66 4.39
C GLY A 60 7.26 3.53 5.64
N GLY A 61 7.76 4.05 6.75
CA GLY A 61 7.06 4.05 8.03
C GLY A 61 7.62 3.08 9.05
N PHE A 62 8.49 2.16 8.64
CA PHE A 62 9.22 1.29 9.56
C PHE A 62 9.88 2.13 10.65
N PRO A 63 9.55 1.89 11.93
CA PRO A 63 10.04 2.71 13.03
C PRO A 63 11.54 2.51 13.21
N SER A 64 12.23 3.60 13.52
CA SER A 64 13.63 3.58 13.95
C SER A 64 13.63 3.65 15.48
N ILE A 65 14.63 3.05 16.11
CA ILE A 65 14.75 3.13 17.57
C ILE A 65 15.18 4.54 17.95
N TYR A 66 14.26 5.30 18.58
CA TYR A 66 14.58 6.54 19.27
C TYR A 66 14.63 6.26 20.78
N ALA A 67 15.83 6.22 21.37
CA ALA A 67 16.05 5.99 22.82
C ALA A 67 15.17 4.85 23.41
N ASP A 68 14.76 4.94 24.68
CA ASP A 68 14.15 3.89 25.51
C ASP A 68 12.81 3.29 25.01
N ASN A 69 12.37 3.61 23.79
CA ASN A 69 11.10 3.13 23.23
C ASN A 69 11.35 2.23 22.00
N PRO A 70 11.69 0.95 22.20
CA PRO A 70 11.91 0.02 21.09
C PRO A 70 10.59 -0.22 20.31
N PRO A 71 10.68 -0.47 18.99
CA PRO A 71 9.52 -0.85 18.21
C PRO A 71 8.96 -2.19 18.69
N PRO A 72 7.66 -2.45 18.47
CA PRO A 72 7.06 -3.73 18.84
C PRO A 72 7.75 -4.89 18.09
N SER A 73 7.83 -6.05 18.74
CA SER A 73 8.24 -7.29 18.08
C SER A 73 7.24 -7.69 17.00
N LEU A 74 7.74 -8.25 15.90
CA LEU A 74 6.93 -8.79 14.80
C LEU A 74 6.36 -10.17 15.13
#